data_AF-A0A7W5TND6-F1
#
_entry.id   AF-A0A7W5TND6-F1
#
_cell.length_a   1.000
_cell.length_b   1.000
_cell.length_c   1.000
_cell.angle_alpha   90.00
_cell.angle_beta   90.00
_cell.angle_gamma   90.00
#
_symmetry.space_group_name_H-M   'P 1'
#
loop_
_entity.id
_entity.type
_entity.pdbx_description
1 polymer ?
#
loop_
_entity_poly.entity_id
_entity_poly.type
_entity_poly.pdbx_seq_one_letter_code
_entity_poly.pdbx_strand_id
1 'polypeptide(L)'
;MMDLWTESRGPVRATQRDVQKAGAINALLVHPIDVLPHQPGDPIRPFALGIFNEMRPLLKPEVGLTKLRRATAVYVRLKRYYFASAQPGAMRHDLAGAPV
;
A
#
# COMPACT_ATOMS: atom_id res chain seq x y z
N MET A 1 -23.17 24.98 7.87
CA MET A 1 -22.95 24.21 6.63
C MET A 1 -21.62 23.52 6.79
N MET A 2 -21.59 22.18 6.86
CA MET A 2 -20.34 21.45 7.05
C MET A 2 -19.64 21.32 5.69
N ASP A 3 -18.38 21.69 5.67
CA ASP A 3 -17.53 21.67 4.49
C ASP A 3 -17.20 20.22 4.10
N LEU A 4 -17.85 19.67 3.06
CA LEU A 4 -17.71 18.28 2.58
C LEU A 4 -16.26 17.82 2.27
N TRP A 5 -15.29 18.72 2.28
CA TRP A 5 -13.87 18.47 2.06
C TRP A 5 -13.07 18.23 3.36
N THR A 6 -13.69 18.40 4.54
CA THR A 6 -13.08 18.11 5.85
C THR A 6 -13.37 16.72 6.40
N GLU A 7 -14.31 15.98 5.80
CA GLU A 7 -14.68 14.64 6.27
C GLU A 7 -13.94 13.52 5.53
N SER A 8 -13.35 12.60 6.30
CA SER A 8 -12.86 11.34 5.77
C SER A 8 -14.04 10.54 5.20
N ARG A 9 -13.87 9.99 3.99
CA ARG A 9 -14.86 9.11 3.35
C ARG A 9 -14.71 7.65 3.79
N GLY A 10 -13.98 7.42 4.88
CA GLY A 10 -13.64 6.09 5.38
C GLY A 10 -12.63 5.33 4.49
N PRO A 11 -12.34 4.07 4.80
CA PRO A 11 -11.31 3.29 4.12
C PRO A 11 -11.55 3.17 2.61
N VAL A 12 -10.55 3.55 1.80
CA VAL A 12 -10.60 3.31 0.36
C VAL A 12 -10.41 1.83 0.10
N ARG A 13 -11.47 1.15 -0.33
CA ARG A 13 -11.45 -0.30 -0.63
C ARG A 13 -10.56 -0.63 -1.83
N ALA A 14 -9.96 -1.80 -1.93
CA ALA A 14 -9.17 -2.22 -3.09
C ALA A 14 -10.07 -2.72 -4.22
N THR A 15 -9.65 -2.51 -5.47
CA THR A 15 -10.21 -3.19 -6.65
C THR A 15 -9.34 -4.38 -7.03
N GLN A 16 -9.83 -5.21 -7.95
CA GLN A 16 -9.06 -6.31 -8.54
C GLN A 16 -7.70 -5.85 -9.09
N ARG A 17 -7.64 -4.65 -9.68
CA ARG A 17 -6.40 -4.08 -10.22
C ARG A 17 -5.41 -3.75 -9.10
N ASP A 18 -5.87 -3.20 -7.99
CA ASP A 18 -4.99 -2.85 -6.87
C ASP A 18 -4.43 -4.10 -6.22
N VAL A 19 -5.26 -5.13 -6.04
CA VAL A 19 -4.84 -6.45 -5.53
C VAL A 19 -3.81 -7.09 -6.46
N GLN A 20 -3.99 -7.02 -7.78
CA GLN A 20 -3.01 -7.55 -8.73
C GLN A 20 -1.64 -6.84 -8.59
N LYS A 21 -1.63 -5.51 -8.43
CA LYS A 21 -0.38 -4.75 -8.28
C LYS A 21 0.26 -4.93 -6.90
N ALA A 22 -0.55 -5.06 -5.86
CA ALA A 22 -0.11 -5.45 -4.52
C ALA A 22 0.50 -6.87 -4.52
N GLY A 23 -0.17 -7.82 -5.16
CA GLY A 23 0.32 -9.18 -5.35
C GLY A 23 1.64 -9.23 -6.10
N ALA A 24 1.87 -8.35 -7.06
CA ALA A 24 3.15 -8.23 -7.75
C ALA A 24 4.30 -7.77 -6.82
N ILE A 25 4.01 -7.05 -5.73
CA ILE A 25 5.01 -6.74 -4.69
C ILE A 25 5.21 -7.99 -3.81
N ASN A 26 4.13 -8.59 -3.30
CA ASN A 26 4.20 -9.79 -2.45
C ASN A 26 4.94 -10.95 -3.13
N ALA A 27 4.80 -11.11 -4.45
CA ALA A 27 5.50 -12.15 -5.21
C ALA A 27 7.04 -11.98 -5.21
N LEU A 28 7.55 -10.77 -4.97
CA LEU A 28 8.97 -10.47 -4.87
C LEU A 28 9.54 -10.71 -3.48
N LEU A 29 8.68 -10.79 -2.45
CA LEU A 29 9.07 -10.94 -1.05
C LEU A 29 9.06 -12.41 -0.63
N VAL A 30 9.87 -12.77 0.36
CA VAL A 30 9.95 -14.13 0.92
C VAL A 30 8.64 -14.55 1.59
N HIS A 31 7.87 -13.59 2.11
CA HIS A 31 6.50 -13.76 2.56
C HIS A 31 5.67 -12.50 2.22
N PRO A 32 4.34 -12.63 2.09
CA PRO A 32 3.46 -11.47 1.96
C PRO A 32 3.56 -10.52 3.16
N ILE A 33 3.21 -9.25 2.93
CA ILE A 33 3.10 -8.22 3.99
C ILE A 33 1.64 -7.76 4.12
N ASP A 34 1.19 -7.52 5.35
CA ASP A 34 -0.22 -7.28 5.69
C ASP A 34 -0.70 -5.87 5.33
N VAL A 35 0.24 -4.94 5.11
CA VAL A 35 -0.08 -3.59 4.63
C VAL A 35 -0.71 -3.59 3.24
N LEU A 36 -0.44 -4.64 2.44
CA LEU A 36 -0.94 -4.77 1.08
C LEU A 36 -2.31 -5.48 1.06
N PRO A 37 -3.28 -5.02 0.24
CA PRO A 37 -4.57 -5.70 0.11
C PRO A 37 -4.38 -7.09 -0.53
N HIS A 38 -5.16 -8.06 -0.08
CA HIS A 38 -5.12 -9.46 -0.56
C HIS A 38 -6.31 -9.78 -1.46
N GLN A 39 -7.44 -9.10 -1.28
CA GLN A 39 -8.65 -9.28 -2.07
C GLN A 39 -9.39 -7.95 -2.32
N PRO A 40 -10.26 -7.90 -3.34
CA PRO A 40 -11.10 -6.73 -3.55
C PRO A 40 -11.94 -6.43 -2.32
N GLY A 41 -12.09 -5.15 -1.97
CA GLY A 41 -12.79 -4.74 -0.76
C GLY A 41 -11.88 -4.43 0.43
N ASP A 42 -10.67 -5.02 0.47
CA ASP A 42 -9.68 -4.76 1.51
C ASP A 42 -9.27 -3.28 1.55
N PRO A 43 -8.91 -2.72 2.71
CA PRO A 43 -8.48 -1.33 2.79
C PRO A 43 -7.15 -1.11 2.05
N ILE A 44 -7.06 -0.03 1.28
CA ILE A 44 -5.79 0.50 0.80
C ILE A 44 -5.16 1.29 1.93
N ARG A 45 -4.02 0.80 2.45
CA ARG A 45 -3.27 1.40 3.54
C ARG A 45 -2.11 2.24 3.00
N PRO A 46 -2.09 3.56 3.21
CA PRO A 46 -0.92 4.37 2.90
C PRO A 46 0.30 3.88 3.68
N PHE A 47 1.45 3.79 3.03
CA PHE A 47 2.67 3.27 3.63
C PHE A 47 3.33 4.23 4.64
N ALA A 48 3.93 3.65 5.68
CA ALA A 48 4.88 4.30 6.57
C ALA A 48 6.03 4.96 5.81
N LEU A 49 6.55 6.05 6.37
CA LEU A 49 7.77 6.65 5.85
C LEU A 49 8.91 5.66 6.06
N GLY A 50 9.71 5.41 5.01
CA GLY A 50 10.83 4.47 5.11
C GLY A 50 10.45 3.00 4.94
N ILE A 51 9.18 2.64 4.70
CA ILE A 51 8.72 1.25 4.54
C ILE A 51 9.53 0.46 3.49
N PHE A 52 10.12 1.15 2.51
CA PHE A 52 10.96 0.53 1.50
C PHE A 52 12.21 -0.11 2.12
N ASN A 53 12.80 0.53 3.14
CA ASN A 53 13.93 -0.03 3.87
C ASN A 53 13.53 -1.27 4.69
N GLU A 54 12.28 -1.35 5.13
CA GLU A 54 11.74 -2.51 5.84
C GLU A 54 11.38 -3.66 4.87
N MET A 55 10.91 -3.35 3.66
CA MET A 55 10.66 -4.37 2.62
C MET A 55 11.95 -4.98 2.06
N ARG A 56 13.06 -4.23 2.06
CA ARG A 56 14.34 -4.66 1.47
C ARG A 56 14.89 -5.98 2.03
N PRO A 57 14.97 -6.17 3.36
CA PRO A 57 15.37 -7.46 3.95
C PRO A 57 14.47 -8.63 3.58
N LEU A 58 13.21 -8.37 3.22
CA LEU A 58 12.24 -9.40 2.86
C LEU A 58 12.32 -9.79 1.38
N LEU A 59 13.20 -9.18 0.60
CA LEU A 59 13.33 -9.48 -0.82
C LEU A 59 13.87 -10.89 -1.03
N LYS A 60 13.28 -11.66 -1.95
CA LYS A 60 13.82 -12.98 -2.32
C LYS A 60 15.27 -12.87 -2.83
N PRO A 61 16.16 -13.82 -2.51
CA PRO A 61 17.58 -13.74 -2.86
C PRO A 61 17.87 -13.53 -4.35
N GLU A 62 17.02 -14.09 -5.22
CA GLU A 62 17.14 -14.03 -6.67
C GLU A 62 16.55 -12.75 -7.30
N VAL A 63 15.90 -11.90 -6.50
CA VAL A 63 15.21 -10.70 -6.97
C VAL A 63 16.06 -9.45 -6.74
N GLY A 64 16.31 -8.69 -7.80
CA GLY A 64 17.02 -7.41 -7.70
C GLY A 64 16.16 -6.28 -7.12
N LEU A 65 16.79 -5.41 -6.32
CA LEU A 65 16.16 -4.25 -5.65
C LEU A 65 15.37 -3.33 -6.60
N THR A 66 15.83 -3.18 -7.85
CA THR A 66 15.14 -2.36 -8.86
C THR A 66 13.76 -2.90 -9.23
N LYS A 67 13.55 -4.23 -9.20
CA LYS A 67 12.23 -4.84 -9.45
C LYS A 67 11.26 -4.46 -8.33
N LEU A 68 11.68 -4.57 -7.07
CA LEU A 68 10.89 -4.15 -5.92
C LEU A 68 10.52 -2.66 -6.03
N ARG A 69 11.52 -1.78 -6.24
CA ARG A 69 11.30 -0.33 -6.37
C ARG A 69 10.28 0.01 -7.46
N ARG A 70 10.35 -0.66 -8.62
CA ARG A 70 9.40 -0.45 -9.73
C ARG A 70 8.00 -0.92 -9.36
N ALA A 71 7.85 -2.11 -8.77
CA ALA A 71 6.56 -2.64 -8.34
C ALA A 71 5.89 -1.73 -7.30
N THR A 72 6.65 -1.32 -6.27
CA THR A 72 6.20 -0.37 -5.25
C THR A 72 5.79 0.97 -5.87
N ALA A 73 6.61 1.54 -6.77
CA ALA A 73 6.31 2.81 -7.43
C ALA A 73 5.02 2.75 -8.27
N VAL A 74 4.75 1.63 -8.94
CA VAL A 74 3.49 1.43 -9.69
C VAL A 74 2.30 1.39 -8.75
N TYR A 75 2.41 0.67 -7.63
CA TYR A 75 1.33 0.53 -6.65
C TYR A 75 0.95 1.86 -5.99
N VAL A 76 1.93 2.62 -5.49
CA VAL A 76 1.66 3.91 -4.81
C VAL A 76 1.13 5.00 -5.75
N ARG A 77 1.27 4.82 -7.07
CA ARG A 77 0.72 5.72 -8.09
C ARG A 77 -0.70 5.33 -8.53
N LEU A 78 -1.27 4.26 -7.99
CA LEU A 78 -2.66 3.90 -8.28
C LEU A 78 -3.61 4.94 -7.69
N LYS A 79 -4.68 5.25 -8.45
CA LYS A 79 -5.69 6.25 -8.07
C LYS A 79 -6.24 6.03 -6.66
N ARG A 80 -6.46 4.77 -6.26
CA ARG A 80 -7.02 4.42 -4.95
C ARG A 80 -6.02 4.63 -3.81
N TYR A 81 -4.74 4.36 -4.06
CA TYR A 81 -3.68 4.68 -3.12
C TYR A 81 -3.56 6.19 -2.91
N TYR A 82 -3.62 6.96 -4.00
CA TYR A 82 -3.65 8.43 -3.91
C TYR A 82 -4.84 8.92 -3.09
N PHE A 83 -6.04 8.40 -3.35
CA PHE A 83 -7.24 8.75 -2.56
C PHE A 83 -7.14 8.35 -1.09
N ALA A 84 -6.59 7.18 -0.78
CA ALA A 84 -6.37 6.77 0.61
C ALA A 84 -5.40 7.72 1.34
N SER A 85 -4.37 8.18 0.63
CA SER A 85 -3.34 9.08 1.18
C SER A 85 -3.79 10.54 1.28
N ALA A 86 -4.76 10.95 0.46
CA ALA A 86 -5.27 12.31 0.41
C ALA A 86 -6.46 12.58 1.34
N GLN A 87 -6.95 11.57 2.08
CA GLN A 87 -8.05 11.79 3.01
C GLN A 87 -7.60 12.62 4.22
N PRO A 88 -8.47 13.52 4.74
CA PRO A 88 -8.24 14.14 6.04
C PRO A 88 -8.01 13.09 7.12
N GLY A 89 -6.92 13.23 7.90
CA GLY A 89 -6.56 12.29 8.97
C GLY A 89 -6.01 10.94 8.49
N ALA A 90 -5.61 10.80 7.22
CA ALA A 90 -5.04 9.55 6.71
C ALA A 90 -3.79 9.12 7.50
N MET A 91 -3.88 7.96 8.16
CA MET A 91 -2.75 7.34 8.84
C MET A 91 -1.89 6.56 7.85
N ARG A 92 -0.60 6.50 8.14
CA ARG A 92 0.34 5.61 7.44
C ARG A 92 0.44 4.30 8.18
N HIS A 93 0.90 3.25 7.52
CA HIS A 93 0.90 1.91 8.07
C HIS A 93 2.23 1.22 7.83
N ASP A 94 2.71 0.51 8.85
CA ASP A 94 3.90 -0.35 8.78
C ASP A 94 3.65 -1.63 7.96
N LEU A 95 4.63 -2.54 7.87
CA LEU A 95 4.48 -3.80 7.12
C LEU A 95 3.38 -4.72 7.66
N ALA A 96 3.10 -4.68 8.96
CA ALA A 96 2.03 -5.44 9.61
C ALA A 96 0.64 -4.80 9.39
N GLY A 97 0.60 -3.65 8.70
CA GLY A 97 -0.63 -2.91 8.45
C GLY A 97 -1.14 -2.19 9.70
N ALA A 98 -0.29 -2.02 10.73
CA ALA A 98 -0.61 -1.22 11.92
C ALA A 98 -0.36 0.26 11.63
N PRO A 99 -1.22 1.17 12.13
CA PRO A 99 -1.06 2.60 11.89
C PRO A 99 0.13 3.18 12.67
N VAL A 100 0.86 4.11 12.04
CA VAL A 100 2.04 4.83 12.60
C VAL A 100 1.94 6.34 12.43
#